data_AF-K7LD40-F1
#
_entry.id   AF-K7LD40-F1
#
_cell.length_a   1.000
_cell.length_b   1.000
_cell.length_c   1.000
_cell.angle_alpha   90.00
_cell.angle_beta   90.00
_cell.angle_gamma   90.00
#
_symmetry.space_group_name_H-M   'P 1'
#
loop_
_entity.id
_entity.type
_entity.pdbx_description
1 polymer ?
#
loop_
_entity_poly.entity_id
_entity_poly.type
_entity_poly.pdbx_seq_one_letter_code
_entity_poly.pdbx_strand_id
1 'polypeptide(L)'
;MTEEDPKHKLLKKLKTSILFRLRALNPSSSINSTHSSIIEDRLQHVLKGFHTPTHPPYALMIKRAIMELMEDSGSTEEAISEFIKKEYEDLPWAHEKVLDVHLRRLCLDGDLVCTEGGRYVLVDHDDNVKETECNLSHRRKRNGGVNVTENDSSSQSKST
;
A
#
# COMPACT_ATOMS: atom_id res chain seq x y z
N MET A 1 22.45 24.99 3.99
CA MET A 1 21.34 24.31 4.71
C MET A 1 21.03 23.07 3.90
N THR A 2 21.20 21.88 4.46
CA THR A 2 20.98 20.63 3.72
C THR A 2 19.49 20.41 3.52
N GLU A 3 19.03 20.48 2.27
CA GLU A 3 17.71 20.00 1.87
C GLU A 3 17.68 18.49 2.12
N GLU A 4 17.20 18.09 3.30
CA GLU A 4 17.03 16.69 3.66
C GLU A 4 15.96 16.07 2.75
N ASP A 5 16.32 14.99 2.04
CA ASP A 5 15.43 14.22 1.16
C ASP A 5 14.08 13.95 1.86
N PRO A 6 12.93 14.26 1.23
CA PRO A 6 11.60 13.98 1.78
C PRO A 6 11.45 12.56 2.33
N LYS A 7 12.09 11.56 1.70
CA LYS A 7 12.07 10.17 2.18
C LYS A 7 12.82 10.03 3.50
N HIS A 8 13.96 10.71 3.66
CA HIS A 8 14.73 10.73 4.90
C HIS A 8 13.92 11.34 6.06
N LYS A 9 13.25 12.47 5.83
CA LYS A 9 12.39 13.13 6.83
C LYS A 9 11.23 12.22 7.27
N LEU A 10 10.60 11.53 6.32
CA LEU A 10 9.51 10.58 6.59
C LEU A 10 10.02 9.37 7.39
N LEU A 11 11.14 8.79 6.99
CA LEU A 11 11.78 7.66 7.68
C LEU A 11 12.13 8.00 9.13
N LYS A 12 12.70 9.19 9.35
CA LYS A 12 13.01 9.68 10.70
C LYS A 12 11.76 9.80 11.56
N LYS A 13 10.66 10.35 11.01
CA LYS A 13 9.36 10.42 11.71
C LYS A 13 8.82 9.03 12.06
N LEU A 14 8.89 8.08 11.13
CA LEU A 14 8.46 6.70 11.36
C LEU A 14 9.28 6.04 12.47
N LYS A 15 10.61 6.13 12.41
CA LYS A 15 11.53 5.64 13.45
C LYS A 15 11.16 6.19 14.83
N THR A 16 10.96 7.51 14.94
CA THR A 16 10.57 8.15 16.21
C THR A 16 9.23 7.66 16.73
N SER A 17 8.24 7.43 15.86
CA SER A 17 6.92 6.94 16.25
C SER A 17 6.98 5.48 16.75
N ILE A 18 7.75 4.63 16.09
CA ILE A 18 7.96 3.24 16.50
C ILE A 18 8.67 3.19 17.86
N LEU A 19 9.74 3.98 18.04
CA LEU A 19 10.45 4.07 19.31
C LEU A 19 9.53 4.55 20.44
N PHE A 20 8.69 5.55 20.19
CA PHE A 20 7.71 6.05 21.16
C PHE A 20 6.72 4.95 21.58
N ARG A 21 6.18 4.20 20.61
CA ARG A 21 5.25 3.08 20.88
C ARG A 21 5.93 1.96 21.66
N LEU A 22 7.15 1.58 21.28
CA LEU A 22 7.89 0.52 21.99
C LEU A 22 8.17 0.92 23.44
N ARG A 23 8.55 2.17 23.70
CA ARG A 23 8.76 2.68 25.06
C ARG A 23 7.48 2.66 25.89
N ALA A 24 6.34 3.00 25.28
CA ALA A 24 5.05 2.94 25.96
C ALA A 24 4.63 1.50 26.31
N LEU A 25 4.97 0.52 25.46
CA LEU A 25 4.66 -0.89 25.69
C LEU A 25 5.54 -1.53 26.75
N ASN A 26 6.82 -1.13 26.84
CA ASN A 26 7.76 -1.65 27.84
C ASN A 26 8.53 -0.52 28.53
N PRO A 27 7.89 0.23 29.46
CA PRO A 27 8.55 1.33 30.16
C PRO A 27 9.75 0.87 31.00
N SER A 28 9.74 -0.39 31.43
CA SER A 28 10.81 -1.03 32.21
C SER A 28 12.01 -1.44 31.38
N SER A 29 11.86 -1.57 30.06
CA SER A 29 12.98 -1.90 29.19
C SER A 29 13.78 -0.63 28.90
N SER A 30 15.10 -0.70 29.08
CA SER A 30 15.98 0.32 28.56
C SER A 30 15.96 0.19 27.03
N ILE A 31 14.98 0.80 26.37
CA ILE A 31 14.98 0.98 24.91
C ILE A 31 16.02 2.06 24.60
N ASN A 32 17.26 1.74 24.95
CA ASN A 32 18.48 2.47 24.71
C ASN A 32 19.09 1.95 23.40
N SER A 33 20.07 2.68 22.88
CA SER A 33 20.67 2.66 21.53
C SER A 33 20.55 1.37 20.68
N THR A 34 20.70 0.18 21.26
CA THR A 34 20.62 -1.12 20.58
C THR A 34 19.31 -1.31 19.80
N HIS A 35 18.15 -1.08 20.43
CA HIS A 35 16.87 -1.21 19.73
C HIS A 35 16.73 -0.19 18.60
N SER A 36 17.27 1.02 18.77
CA SER A 36 17.23 2.07 17.74
C SER A 36 17.96 1.65 16.48
N SER A 37 19.15 1.06 16.62
CA SER A 37 19.95 0.57 15.49
C SER A 37 19.28 -0.62 14.80
N ILE A 38 18.72 -1.56 15.57
CA ILE A 38 17.97 -2.71 15.01
C ILE A 38 16.72 -2.23 14.27
N ILE A 39 15.97 -1.28 14.84
CA ILE A 39 14.79 -0.72 14.18
C ILE A 39 15.20 -0.01 12.90
N GLU A 40 16.28 0.77 12.93
CA GLU A 40 16.77 1.49 11.75
C GLU A 40 17.21 0.55 10.64
N ASP A 41 18.03 -0.46 10.95
CA ASP A 41 18.46 -1.48 10.00
C ASP A 41 17.27 -2.23 9.38
N ARG A 42 16.34 -2.69 10.23
CA ARG A 42 15.12 -3.36 9.77
C ARG A 42 14.24 -2.45 8.92
N LEU A 43 14.07 -1.18 9.30
CA LEU A 43 13.31 -0.22 8.52
C LEU A 43 13.97 0.03 7.17
N GLN A 44 15.30 0.19 7.12
CA GLN A 44 16.00 0.35 5.85
C GLN A 44 15.83 -0.88 4.97
N HIS A 45 15.93 -2.09 5.53
CA HIS A 45 15.76 -3.33 4.78
C HIS A 45 14.33 -3.48 4.23
N VAL A 46 13.32 -3.30 5.09
CA VAL A 46 11.90 -3.39 4.72
C VAL A 46 11.54 -2.33 3.68
N LEU A 47 12.02 -1.10 3.85
CA LEU A 47 11.70 -0.01 2.92
C LEU A 47 12.42 -0.14 1.58
N LYS A 48 13.64 -0.68 1.56
CA LYS A 48 14.33 -1.02 0.30
C LYS A 48 13.58 -2.11 -0.49
N GLY A 49 12.82 -2.97 0.20
CA GLY A 49 11.93 -3.93 -0.44
C GLY A 49 10.70 -3.31 -1.11
N PHE A 50 10.33 -2.07 -0.75
CA PHE A 50 9.28 -1.32 -1.46
C PHE A 50 9.92 -0.53 -2.62
N HIS A 51 10.32 -1.22 -3.68
CA HIS A 51 10.57 -0.55 -4.95
C HIS A 51 9.22 -0.19 -5.61
N THR A 52 9.24 0.80 -6.50
CA THR A 52 8.09 1.05 -7.39
C THR A 52 8.12 -0.06 -8.44
N PRO A 53 7.07 -0.89 -8.54
CA PRO A 53 7.04 -1.96 -9.53
C PRO A 53 7.26 -1.38 -10.92
N THR A 54 8.03 -2.08 -11.75
CA THR A 54 8.28 -1.67 -13.14
C THR A 54 7.08 -1.95 -14.04
N HIS A 55 6.22 -2.88 -13.64
CA HIS A 55 5.01 -3.24 -14.37
C HIS A 55 3.89 -2.19 -14.19
N PRO A 56 2.98 -2.03 -15.17
CA PRO A 56 1.82 -1.17 -15.03
C PRO A 56 0.84 -1.70 -13.98
N PRO A 57 -0.19 -0.92 -13.57
CA PRO A 57 -1.24 -1.40 -12.68
C PRO A 57 -1.91 -2.68 -13.20
N TYR A 58 -2.30 -3.57 -12.29
CA TYR A 58 -2.96 -4.84 -12.63
C TYR A 58 -4.17 -4.66 -13.55
N ALA A 59 -4.95 -3.59 -13.39
CA ALA A 59 -6.07 -3.30 -14.27
C ALA A 59 -5.66 -3.21 -15.76
N LEU A 60 -4.55 -2.52 -16.06
CA LEU A 60 -4.02 -2.42 -17.42
C LEU A 60 -3.43 -3.75 -17.90
N MET A 61 -2.71 -4.46 -17.03
CA MET A 61 -2.15 -5.77 -17.36
C MET A 61 -3.25 -6.78 -17.73
N ILE A 62 -4.34 -6.81 -16.96
CA ILE A 62 -5.50 -7.69 -17.19
C ILE A 62 -6.22 -7.31 -18.49
N LYS A 63 -6.50 -6.01 -18.71
CA LYS A 63 -7.12 -5.52 -19.95
C LYS A 63 -6.29 -5.94 -21.17
N ARG A 64 -4.97 -5.72 -21.13
CA ARG A 64 -4.06 -6.14 -22.20
C ARG A 64 -4.04 -7.66 -22.39
N ALA A 65 -3.99 -8.44 -21.31
CA ALA A 65 -4.02 -9.90 -21.39
C ALA A 65 -5.27 -10.42 -22.10
N ILE A 66 -6.45 -9.92 -21.73
CA ILE A 66 -7.72 -10.34 -22.37
C ILE A 66 -7.75 -9.94 -23.86
N MET A 67 -7.27 -8.73 -24.19
CA MET A 67 -7.21 -8.26 -25.58
C MET A 67 -6.24 -9.06 -26.44
N GLU A 68 -5.09 -9.48 -25.90
CA GLU A 68 -4.05 -10.21 -26.64
C GLU A 68 -4.32 -11.71 -26.73
N LEU A 69 -4.96 -12.30 -25.71
CA LEU A 69 -5.33 -13.72 -25.73
C LEU A 69 -6.45 -14.00 -26.73
N MET A 70 -7.32 -13.02 -27.02
CA MET A 70 -8.40 -13.10 -28.02
C MET A 70 -9.22 -14.41 -27.96
N GLU A 71 -9.48 -14.93 -26.76
CA GLU A 71 -10.29 -16.13 -26.60
C GLU A 71 -11.77 -15.80 -26.81
N ASP A 72 -12.46 -16.57 -27.68
CA ASP A 72 -13.86 -16.31 -28.10
C ASP A 72 -14.86 -16.14 -26.94
N SER A 73 -14.57 -16.73 -25.78
CA SER A 73 -15.43 -16.71 -24.59
C SER A 73 -14.81 -15.96 -23.40
N GLY A 74 -13.81 -15.12 -23.67
CA GLY A 74 -12.95 -14.51 -22.66
C GLY A 74 -11.88 -15.47 -22.15
N SER A 75 -10.99 -14.96 -21.31
CA SER A 75 -9.82 -15.68 -20.81
C SER A 75 -10.05 -16.20 -19.39
N THR A 76 -9.49 -17.36 -19.05
CA THR A 76 -9.50 -17.86 -17.67
C THR A 76 -8.50 -17.08 -16.80
N GLU A 77 -8.64 -17.16 -15.47
CA GLU A 77 -7.68 -16.54 -14.54
C GLU A 77 -6.26 -17.08 -14.77
N GLU A 78 -6.12 -18.37 -15.06
CA GLU A 78 -4.83 -19.01 -15.33
C GLU A 78 -4.18 -18.46 -16.60
N ALA A 79 -4.94 -18.31 -17.69
CA ALA A 79 -4.43 -17.77 -18.95
C ALA A 79 -3.97 -16.31 -18.78
N ILE A 80 -4.74 -15.50 -18.04
CA ILE A 80 -4.38 -14.12 -17.71
C ILE A 80 -3.10 -14.08 -16.84
N SER A 81 -3.02 -14.95 -15.82
CA SER A 81 -1.84 -15.09 -14.95
C SER A 81 -0.59 -15.45 -15.72
N GLU A 82 -0.68 -16.44 -16.62
CA GLU A 82 0.44 -16.86 -17.48
C GLU A 82 0.88 -15.75 -18.43
N PHE A 83 -0.07 -15.03 -19.05
CA PHE A 83 0.24 -13.88 -19.89
C PHE A 83 0.99 -12.81 -19.09
N ILE A 84 0.50 -12.44 -17.91
CA ILE A 84 1.12 -11.41 -17.07
C ILE A 84 2.53 -11.82 -16.61
N LYS A 85 2.70 -13.08 -16.17
CA LYS A 85 4.01 -13.63 -15.78
C LYS A 85 5.03 -13.64 -16.92
N LYS A 86 4.57 -13.75 -18.17
CA LYS A 86 5.44 -13.78 -19.36
C LYS A 86 5.84 -12.37 -19.80
N GLU A 87 4.92 -11.41 -19.73
CA GLU A 87 5.11 -10.07 -20.29
C GLU A 87 5.74 -9.08 -19.30
N TYR A 88 5.51 -9.29 -17.99
CA TYR A 88 5.92 -8.34 -16.95
C TYR A 88 6.86 -8.97 -15.93
N GLU A 89 7.97 -8.27 -15.67
CA GLU A 89 8.88 -8.59 -14.58
C GLU A 89 8.41 -7.96 -13.25
N ASP A 90 9.12 -8.27 -12.16
CA ASP A 90 8.92 -7.62 -10.86
C ASP A 90 7.52 -7.81 -10.24
N LEU A 91 6.88 -8.93 -10.56
CA LEU A 91 5.56 -9.27 -10.02
C LEU A 91 5.66 -9.61 -8.52
N PRO A 92 4.68 -9.18 -7.71
CA PRO A 92 4.59 -9.58 -6.30
C PRO A 92 4.66 -11.10 -6.15
N TRP A 93 5.33 -11.58 -5.10
CA TRP A 93 5.40 -13.02 -4.79
C TRP A 93 4.02 -13.68 -4.72
N ALA A 94 3.01 -12.95 -4.25
CA ALA A 94 1.61 -13.39 -4.20
C ALA A 94 0.79 -13.01 -5.44
N HIS A 95 1.40 -12.97 -6.62
CA HIS A 95 0.78 -12.54 -7.89
C HIS A 95 -0.63 -13.11 -8.10
N GLU A 96 -0.79 -14.43 -7.92
CA GLU A 96 -2.09 -15.10 -8.13
C GLU A 96 -3.18 -14.54 -7.22
N LYS A 97 -2.87 -14.33 -5.92
CA LYS A 97 -3.87 -13.78 -5.00
C LYS A 97 -4.16 -12.29 -5.28
N VAL A 98 -3.15 -11.55 -5.73
CA VAL A 98 -3.31 -10.15 -6.13
C VAL A 98 -4.18 -10.07 -7.38
N LEU A 99 -3.96 -10.94 -8.37
CA LEU A 99 -4.74 -11.05 -9.59
C LEU A 99 -6.22 -11.32 -9.29
N ASP A 100 -6.50 -12.38 -8.53
CA ASP A 100 -7.84 -12.75 -8.05
C ASP A 100 -8.61 -11.56 -7.42
N VAL A 101 -7.94 -10.80 -6.56
CA VAL A 101 -8.53 -9.59 -5.94
C VAL A 101 -8.83 -8.51 -6.98
N HIS A 102 -7.94 -8.30 -7.95
CA HIS A 102 -8.13 -7.29 -8.99
C HIS A 102 -9.22 -7.69 -9.99
N LEU A 103 -9.30 -8.97 -10.36
CA LEU A 103 -10.35 -9.50 -11.23
C LEU A 103 -11.73 -9.30 -10.61
N ARG A 104 -11.91 -9.72 -9.34
CA ARG A 104 -13.17 -9.46 -8.62
C ARG A 104 -13.50 -7.98 -8.54
N ARG A 105 -12.50 -7.14 -8.29
CA ARG A 105 -12.70 -5.69 -8.20
C ARG A 105 -13.14 -5.10 -9.53
N LEU A 106 -12.51 -5.47 -10.64
CA LEU A 106 -12.90 -5.02 -11.98
C LEU A 106 -14.30 -5.52 -12.36
N CYS A 107 -14.70 -6.72 -11.91
CA CYS A 107 -16.07 -7.18 -12.07
C CYS A 107 -17.08 -6.36 -11.27
N LEU A 108 -16.73 -5.90 -10.06
CA LEU A 108 -17.57 -5.02 -9.25
C LEU A 108 -17.67 -3.61 -9.83
N ASP A 109 -16.55 -3.10 -10.37
CA ASP A 109 -16.48 -1.77 -10.99
C ASP A 109 -17.18 -1.74 -12.37
N GLY A 110 -17.50 -2.90 -12.95
CA GLY A 110 -18.19 -3.04 -14.23
C GLY A 110 -17.27 -2.99 -15.45
N ASP A 111 -15.95 -2.99 -15.25
CA ASP A 111 -14.93 -3.06 -16.31
C ASP A 111 -14.84 -4.47 -16.94
N LEU A 112 -15.15 -5.51 -16.17
CA LEU A 112 -15.11 -6.91 -16.58
C LEU A 112 -16.42 -7.62 -16.25
N VAL A 113 -16.74 -8.67 -17.00
CA VAL A 113 -17.78 -9.64 -16.65
C VAL A 113 -17.16 -11.01 -16.46
N CYS A 114 -17.48 -11.66 -15.34
CA CYS A 114 -17.16 -13.06 -15.11
C CYS A 114 -18.34 -13.90 -15.62
N THR A 115 -18.05 -14.77 -16.59
CA THR A 115 -19.01 -15.73 -17.14
C THR A 115 -19.23 -16.90 -16.19
N GLU A 116 -20.30 -17.67 -16.38
CA GLU A 116 -20.59 -18.86 -15.56
C GLU A 116 -19.46 -19.91 -15.60
N GLY A 117 -18.66 -19.93 -16.69
CA GLY A 117 -17.50 -20.81 -16.84
C GLY A 117 -16.22 -20.33 -16.13
N GLY A 118 -16.26 -19.25 -15.35
CA GLY A 118 -15.08 -18.68 -14.70
C GLY A 118 -14.13 -17.96 -15.67
N ARG A 119 -14.63 -17.52 -16.83
CA ARG A 119 -13.87 -16.74 -17.81
C ARG A 119 -14.21 -15.26 -17.70
N TYR A 120 -13.21 -14.40 -17.92
CA TYR A 120 -13.32 -12.95 -17.82
C TYR A 120 -13.35 -12.31 -19.21
N VAL A 121 -14.33 -11.43 -19.43
CA VAL A 121 -14.54 -10.69 -20.67
C VAL A 121 -14.54 -9.19 -20.38
N LEU A 122 -13.96 -8.39 -21.28
CA LEU A 122 -14.01 -6.93 -21.22
C LEU A 122 -15.42 -6.42 -21.54
N VAL A 123 -15.92 -5.50 -20.73
CA VAL A 123 -17.11 -4.73 -21.06
C VAL A 123 -16.67 -3.55 -21.91
N ASP A 124 -17.10 -3.52 -23.17
CA ASP A 124 -16.89 -2.36 -24.04
C ASP A 124 -17.82 -1.24 -23.57
N HIS A 125 -17.33 -0.40 -22.67
CA HIS A 125 -17.96 0.90 -22.41
C HIS A 125 -17.47 1.83 -23.51
N ASP A 126 -18.38 2.23 -24.41
CA ASP A 126 -18.16 3.22 -25.48
C ASP A 126 -17.92 4.65 -24.93
N ASP A 127 -17.24 4.74 -23.78
CA ASP A 127 -16.97 5.94 -23.04
C ASP A 127 -15.53 6.38 -23.32
N ASN A 128 -15.43 7.20 -24.35
CA ASN A 128 -14.36 8.18 -24.59
C ASN A 128 -14.06 8.99 -23.32
N VAL A 129 -13.28 8.42 -22.40
CA VAL A 129 -12.77 9.11 -21.21
C VAL A 129 -11.26 9.12 -21.27
N LYS A 130 -10.78 10.27 -21.75
CA LYS A 130 -9.41 10.76 -21.72
C LYS A 130 -8.75 10.38 -20.39
N GLU A 131 -7.54 9.82 -20.49
CA GLU A 131 -6.58 9.73 -19.39
C GLU A 131 -6.56 11.08 -18.65
N THR A 132 -7.18 11.12 -17.48
CA THR A 132 -7.11 12.26 -16.59
C THR A 132 -6.17 11.86 -15.47
N GLU A 133 -5.02 12.52 -15.46
CA GLU A 133 -3.99 12.43 -14.44
C GLU A 133 -4.60 12.41 -13.03
N CYS A 134 -4.03 11.58 -12.16
CA CYS A 134 -4.49 11.37 -10.81
C CYS A 134 -4.29 12.63 -9.93
N ASN A 135 -5.28 13.52 -9.92
CA ASN A 135 -5.42 14.49 -8.85
C ASN A 135 -6.05 13.80 -7.63
N LEU A 136 -5.20 13.12 -6.84
CA LEU A 136 -5.54 12.63 -5.50
C LEU A 136 -5.79 13.81 -4.55
N SER A 137 -6.95 14.43 -4.66
CA SER A 137 -7.48 15.39 -3.67
C SER A 137 -8.66 14.79 -2.90
N HIS A 138 -8.56 13.52 -2.47
CA HIS A 138 -9.43 13.01 -1.41
C HIS A 138 -8.84 13.35 -0.04
N ARG A 139 -9.11 14.60 0.34
CA ARG A 139 -8.95 15.18 1.68
C ARG A 139 -9.72 14.34 2.70
N ARG A 140 -9.08 13.30 3.25
CA ARG A 140 -9.57 12.60 4.44
C ARG A 140 -9.35 13.49 5.66
N LYS A 141 -10.41 14.16 6.10
CA LYS A 141 -10.52 14.83 7.40
C LYS A 141 -10.41 13.77 8.50
N ARG A 142 -9.18 13.51 8.98
CA ARG A 142 -8.97 12.76 10.22
C ARG A 142 -9.24 13.71 11.39
N ASN A 143 -10.32 13.44 12.11
CA ASN A 143 -10.58 14.00 13.43
C ASN A 143 -9.37 13.72 14.33
N GLY A 144 -8.60 14.77 14.62
CA GLY A 144 -7.67 14.81 15.74
C GLY A 144 -8.45 15.17 16.99
N GLY A 145 -8.52 14.24 17.92
CA GLY A 145 -9.14 14.41 19.22
C GLY A 145 -8.54 13.40 20.18
N VAL A 146 -7.32 13.65 20.62
CA VAL A 146 -6.75 13.01 21.82
C VAL A 146 -6.65 14.12 22.86
N ASN A 147 -7.58 14.12 23.81
CA ASN A 147 -7.51 14.95 25.00
C ASN A 147 -6.38 14.41 25.88
N VAL A 148 -5.36 15.23 26.07
CA VAL A 148 -4.35 15.06 27.12
C VAL A 148 -4.97 15.68 28.37
N THR A 149 -5.37 14.85 29.34
CA THR A 149 -5.67 15.32 30.69
C THR A 149 -4.35 15.59 31.40
N GLU A 150 -4.06 16.87 31.59
CA GLU A 150 -3.04 17.38 32.51
C GLU A 150 -3.43 16.98 33.93
N ASN A 151 -2.67 16.05 34.53
CA ASN A 151 -2.64 15.88 35.97
C ASN A 151 -1.48 16.71 36.50
N ASP A 152 -1.82 17.89 36.98
CA ASP A 152 -0.94 18.76 37.75
C ASP A 152 -0.79 18.17 39.17
N SER A 153 0.44 17.85 39.55
CA SER A 153 0.80 17.47 40.92
C SER A 153 1.95 18.36 41.35
N SER A 154 1.64 19.63 41.60
CA SER A 154 2.52 20.53 42.33
C SER A 154 2.36 20.31 43.83
N SER A 155 3.32 19.58 44.40
CA SER A 155 3.59 19.56 45.83
C SER A 155 4.14 20.93 46.25
N GLN A 156 3.44 21.64 47.12
CA GLN A 156 4.03 22.71 47.94
C GLN A 156 3.95 22.33 49.41
N SER A 157 5.12 22.04 49.95
CA SER A 157 5.44 22.01 51.37
C SER A 157 5.28 23.41 51.96
N LYS A 158 4.66 23.53 53.14
CA LYS A 158 4.99 24.58 54.11
C LYS A 158 4.52 24.20 55.52
N SER A 159 5.46 24.31 56.44
CA SER A 159 5.39 24.07 57.88
C SER A 159 4.41 24.97 58.61
N THR A 160 3.78 24.43 59.64
CA THR A 160 3.72 24.96 61.02
C THR A 160 3.44 23.79 61.95
#